data_AF-A0A6M4GDF9-F1
#
_entry.id   AF-A0A6M4GDF9-F1
#
_cell.length_a   1.000
_cell.length_b   1.000
_cell.length_c   1.000
_cell.angle_alpha   90.00
_cell.angle_beta   90.00
_cell.angle_gamma   90.00
#
_symmetry.space_group_name_H-M   'P 1'
#
loop_
_entity.id
_entity.type
_entity.pdbx_description
1 polymer ?
#
loop_
_entity_poly.entity_id
_entity_poly.type
_entity_poly.pdbx_seq_one_letter_code
_entity_poly.pdbx_strand_id
1 'polypeptide(L)' 'MADLYLKALESERRKLWAECRLKGLPKGTPERERIVEIDALLKAHKAKKDGKSANP' A
#
# COMPACT_ATOMS: atom_id res chain seq x y z
N MET A 1 -7.33 14.29 11.70
CA MET A 1 -6.93 12.91 12.03
C MET A 1 -6.28 12.29 10.81
N ALA A 2 -5.20 11.53 10.98
CA ALA A 2 -4.63 10.77 9.87
C ALA A 2 -5.68 9.79 9.33
N ASP A 3 -5.76 9.64 8.02
CA ASP A 3 -6.69 8.72 7.38
C ASP A 3 -6.41 7.29 7.88
N LEU A 4 -7.32 6.77 8.72
CA LEU A 4 -7.18 5.45 9.35
C LEU A 4 -7.05 4.35 8.28
N TYR A 5 -7.63 4.58 7.11
CA TYR A 5 -7.51 3.70 5.95
C TYR A 5 -6.07 3.65 5.41
N LEU A 6 -5.42 4.80 5.24
CA LEU A 6 -4.02 4.85 4.78
C LEU A 6 -3.08 4.18 5.77
N LYS A 7 -3.29 4.43 7.07
CA LYS A 7 -2.49 3.76 8.13
C LYS A 7 -2.68 2.26 8.11
N ALA A 8 -3.89 1.76 7.83
CA ALA A 8 -4.17 0.33 7.71
C ALA A 8 -3.42 -0.27 6.50
N LEU A 9 -3.52 0.35 5.32
CA LEU A 9 -2.83 -0.09 4.12
C LEU A 9 -1.30 -0.12 4.30
N GLU A 10 -0.72 0.93 4.88
CA GLU A 10 0.73 0.98 5.15
C GLU A 10 1.18 -0.08 6.16
N SER A 11 0.33 -0.42 7.13
CA SER A 11 0.60 -1.47 8.13
C SER A 11 0.53 -2.85 7.49
N GLU A 12 -0.51 -3.13 6.70
CA GLU A 12 -0.68 -4.38 5.95
C GLU A 12 0.49 -4.61 5.00
N ARG A 13 0.87 -3.61 4.20
CA ARG A 13 2.03 -3.65 3.31
C ARG A 13 3.32 -4.04 4.05
N ARG A 14 3.58 -3.41 5.20
CA ARG A 14 4.79 -3.68 6.00
C ARG A 14 4.82 -5.11 6.54
N LYS A 15 3.68 -5.61 7.02
CA LYS A 15 3.56 -7.00 7.50
C LYS A 15 3.81 -8.00 6.38
N LEU A 16 3.20 -7.81 5.22
CA LEU A 16 3.39 -8.69 4.05
C LEU A 16 4.84 -8.68 3.57
N TRP A 17 5.52 -7.53 3.55
CA TRP A 17 6.94 -7.46 3.22
C TRP A 17 7.81 -8.23 4.21
N ALA A 18 7.52 -8.12 5.51
CA ALA A 18 8.23 -8.85 6.55
C ALA A 18 8.02 -10.37 6.40
N GLU A 19 6.79 -10.79 6.13
CA GLU A 19 6.44 -12.19 5.90
C GLU A 19 7.12 -12.76 4.64
N CYS A 20 7.06 -12.03 3.52
CA CYS A 20 7.74 -12.41 2.29
C CYS A 20 9.24 -12.59 2.50
N ARG A 21 9.87 -11.69 3.28
CA ARG A 21 11.30 -11.75 3.58
C ARG A 21 11.64 -12.90 4.53
N LEU A 22 10.82 -13.11 5.56
CA LEU A 22 11.03 -14.16 6.55
C LEU A 22 10.89 -15.55 5.93
N LYS A 23 9.88 -15.76 5.08
CA LYS A 23 9.59 -17.04 4.43
C LYS A 23 10.32 -17.23 3.10
N GLY A 24 11.02 -16.21 2.60
CA GLY A 24 11.70 -16.27 1.30
C GLY A 24 10.74 -16.42 0.12
N LEU A 25 9.55 -15.80 0.19
CA LEU A 25 8.51 -16.02 -0.81
C LEU A 25 8.94 -15.52 -2.20
N PRO A 26 8.77 -16.36 -3.25
CA PRO A 26 9.09 -15.98 -4.63
C PRO A 26 8.17 -14.87 -5.14
N LYS A 27 8.47 -14.35 -6.34
CA LYS A 27 7.56 -13.43 -7.02
C LYS A 27 6.34 -14.20 -7.53
N GLY A 28 5.16 -13.58 -7.53
CA GLY A 28 3.90 -14.20 -7.96
C GLY A 28 3.17 -14.99 -6.88
N THR A 29 3.58 -14.91 -5.62
CA THR A 29 2.73 -15.39 -4.52
C THR A 29 1.62 -14.38 -4.22
N PRO A 30 0.49 -14.82 -3.65
CA PRO A 30 -0.61 -13.93 -3.29
C PRO A 30 -0.17 -12.75 -2.40
N GLU A 31 0.79 -12.95 -1.49
CA GLU A 31 1.32 -11.90 -0.62
C GLU A 31 2.02 -10.80 -1.42
N ARG A 32 2.78 -11.18 -2.45
CA ARG A 32 3.47 -10.24 -3.35
C ARG A 32 2.48 -9.50 -4.24
N GLU A 33 1.47 -10.19 -4.74
CA GLU A 33 0.39 -9.59 -5.52
C GLU A 33 -0.39 -8.57 -4.69
N ARG A 34 -0.70 -8.92 -3.44
CA ARG A 34 -1.36 -8.03 -2.48
C ARG A 34 -0.53 -6.78 -2.18
N ILE A 35 0.79 -6.91 -2.04
CA ILE A 35 1.69 -5.75 -1.88
C ILE A 35 1.56 -4.79 -3.08
N VAL A 36 1.53 -5.33 -4.31
CA VAL A 36 1.40 -4.52 -5.54
C VAL A 36 0.05 -3.79 -5.57
N GLU A 37 -1.03 -4.46 -5.17
CA GLU A 37 -2.35 -3.86 -5.07
C GLU A 37 -2.37 -2.71 -4.05
N ILE A 38 -1.79 -2.92 -2.86
CA ILE A 38 -1.70 -1.88 -1.83
C ILE A 38 -0.86 -0.69 -2.33
N ASP A 39 0.23 -0.94 -3.06
CA ASP A 39 1.04 0.13 -3.66
C ASP A 39 0.24 0.96 -4.68
N ALA A 40 -0.62 0.32 -5.47
CA ALA A 40 -1.52 1.02 -6.38
C ALA A 40 -2.57 1.86 -5.63
N LEU A 41 -3.16 1.33 -4.56
CA LEU A 41 -4.14 2.04 -3.73
C LEU A 41 -3.52 3.27 -3.04
N LEU A 42 -2.33 3.12 -2.47
CA LEU A 42 -1.60 4.22 -1.84
C LEU A 42 -1.25 5.32 -2.86
N LYS A 43 -0.82 4.93 -4.07
CA LYS A 43 -0.55 5.88 -5.16
C LYS A 43 -1.83 6.61 -5.61
N ALA A 44 -2.94 5.90 -5.76
CA ALA A 44 -4.22 6.49 -6.14
C ALA A 44 -4.73 7.48 -5.08
N HIS A 45 -4.60 7.16 -3.80
CA HIS A 45 -4.93 8.09 -2.71
C HIS A 45 -4.05 9.33 -2.70
N LYS A 46 -2.73 9.17 -2.92
CA LYS A 46 -1.82 10.31 -3.01
C LYS A 46 -2.19 11.22 -4.18
N ALA A 47 -2.43 10.67 -5.36
CA ALA A 47 -2.84 11.42 -6.54
C ALA A 47 -4.17 12.20 -6.33
N LYS A 48 -5.16 11.59 -5.66
CA LYS A 48 -6.41 12.27 -5.30
C LYS A 48 -6.19 13.42 -4.32
N LYS A 49 -5.24 13.28 -3.39
CA LYS A 49 -4.90 14.33 -2.43
C LYS A 49 -4.23 15.52 -3.12
N ASP A 50 -3.26 15.26 -4.00
CA ASP A 50 -2.57 16.30 -4.78
C ASP A 50 -3.52 17.02 -5.76
N GLY A 51 -4.46 16.28 -6.39
CA GLY A 51 -5.48 16.87 -7.28
C GLY A 51 -6.54 17.70 -6.55
N LYS A 52 -6.79 17.45 -5.27
CA LYS A 52 -7.75 18.24 -4.46
C LYS A 52 -7.12 19.54 -3.91
N SER A 53 -5.80 19.64 -3.87
CA SER A 53 -5.07 20.89 -3.58
C SER A 53 -4.86 21.79 -4.80
N ALA A 54 -5.23 21.33 -6.00
CA ALA A 54 -5.14 22.08 -7.25
C ALA A 54 -6.55 22.36 -7.81
N ASN A 55 -7.34 23.15 -7.09
CA ASN A 55 -8.35 24.00 -7.70
C ASN A 55 -8.54 25.26 -6.83
N PRO A 56 -8.44 26.49 -7.41
CA PRO A 56 -8.75 27.75 -6.75
C PRO A 56 -10.25 27.92 -6.45
#